data_AF-A0A519W0R6-F1
#
_entry.id   AF-A0A519W0R6-F1
#
_cell.length_a   1.000
_cell.length_b   1.000
_cell.length_c   1.000
_cell.angle_alpha   90.00
_cell.angle_beta   90.00
_cell.angle_gamma   90.00
#
_symmetry.space_group_name_H-M   'P 1'
#
loop_
_entity.id
_entity.type
_entity.pdbx_description
1 polymer ?
#
loop_
_entity_poly.entity_id
_entity_poly.type
_entity_poly.pdbx_seq_one_letter_code
_entity_poly.pdbx_strand_id
1 'polypeptide(L)'
;MNTASDFNLEKSVIYIRNLNNCPPSYLNDPNRKEFFEIVWLKNENALHALSPHSEIDSKGDWIYLIPPYRVHQLNKVGKTGELISFKRSVLEGEDKEFLLDLFKIFNVQGEFSCLRLDKETAKELASIYSLIENEYQKPENNLIIIKALLKVFILKLVQVKEHDFTSQDINQKRVYEFLMLLESNYQQIR
;
A
#
# COMPACT_ATOMS: atom_id res chain seq x y z
N MET A 1 -31.87 8.25 -4.53
CA MET A 1 -30.97 8.56 -5.66
C MET A 1 -29.94 9.54 -5.14
N ASN A 2 -28.75 9.07 -4.75
CA ASN A 2 -27.63 9.94 -4.38
C ASN A 2 -26.71 10.02 -5.57
N THR A 3 -26.52 11.24 -6.04
CA THR A 3 -25.67 11.64 -7.16
C THR A 3 -24.25 11.19 -6.90
N ALA A 4 -23.67 10.50 -7.88
CA ALA A 4 -22.24 10.26 -7.95
C ALA A 4 -21.56 11.64 -7.92
N SER A 5 -20.94 11.97 -6.78
CA SER A 5 -20.11 13.15 -6.66
C SER A 5 -18.97 13.03 -7.67
N ASP A 6 -18.74 14.10 -8.43
CA ASP A 6 -17.67 14.20 -9.43
C ASP A 6 -16.33 13.79 -8.81
N PHE A 7 -15.94 12.55 -9.10
CA PHE A 7 -14.77 11.90 -8.56
C PHE A 7 -13.59 12.29 -9.45
N ASN A 8 -12.71 13.16 -8.95
CA ASN A 8 -11.53 13.60 -9.70
C ASN A 8 -10.26 13.08 -9.02
N LEU A 9 -9.70 11.98 -9.57
CA LEU A 9 -8.42 11.39 -9.13
C LEU A 9 -7.19 12.26 -9.37
N GLU A 10 -7.30 13.17 -10.33
CA GLU A 10 -6.21 14.06 -10.73
C GLU A 10 -5.82 15.00 -9.57
N LYS A 11 -6.83 15.51 -8.84
CA LYS A 11 -6.65 16.55 -7.82
C LYS A 11 -6.38 16.04 -6.41
N SER A 12 -6.75 14.81 -6.04
CA SER A 12 -6.44 14.32 -4.68
C SER A 12 -5.13 13.55 -4.61
N VAL A 13 -4.47 13.69 -3.46
CA VAL A 13 -3.17 13.10 -3.19
C VAL A 13 -3.27 11.81 -2.37
N ILE A 14 -4.41 11.56 -1.72
CA ILE A 14 -4.69 10.36 -0.94
C ILE A 14 -6.17 9.95 -1.07
N TYR A 15 -6.41 8.64 -1.07
CA TYR A 15 -7.72 8.01 -1.10
C TYR A 15 -7.78 6.86 -0.11
N ILE A 16 -8.84 6.82 0.70
CA ILE A 16 -9.09 5.74 1.66
C ILE A 16 -10.53 5.28 1.49
N ARG A 17 -10.70 3.98 1.26
CA ARG A 17 -11.99 3.37 0.94
C ARG A 17 -12.06 1.91 1.39
N ASN A 18 -13.26 1.48 1.71
CA ASN A 18 -13.57 0.06 1.83
C ASN A 18 -13.69 -0.59 0.43
N LEU A 19 -13.14 -1.78 0.26
CA LEU A 19 -13.13 -2.51 -1.01
C LEU A 19 -14.53 -2.99 -1.42
N ASN A 20 -15.43 -3.29 -0.48
CA ASN A 20 -16.79 -3.70 -0.78
C ASN A 20 -17.61 -2.58 -1.45
N ASN A 21 -17.19 -1.33 -1.28
CA ASN A 21 -17.87 -0.15 -1.84
C ASN A 21 -16.91 0.67 -2.72
N CYS A 22 -15.93 0.00 -3.37
CA CYS A 22 -15.01 0.68 -4.27
C CYS A 22 -15.72 0.98 -5.61
N PRO A 23 -15.89 2.26 -5.99
CA PRO A 23 -16.64 2.60 -7.18
C PRO A 23 -15.89 2.19 -8.45
N PRO A 24 -16.58 1.73 -9.51
CA PRO A 24 -15.96 1.43 -10.79
C PRO A 24 -15.19 2.62 -11.38
N SER A 25 -15.60 3.85 -11.05
CA SER A 25 -14.92 5.08 -11.46
C SER A 25 -13.49 5.17 -10.91
N TYR A 26 -13.22 4.69 -9.69
CA TYR A 26 -11.86 4.64 -9.16
C TYR A 26 -11.05 3.49 -9.80
N LEU A 27 -11.66 2.31 -9.91
CA LEU A 27 -10.97 1.10 -10.40
C LEU A 27 -10.50 1.23 -11.86
N ASN A 28 -11.30 1.93 -12.68
CA ASN A 28 -11.05 2.13 -14.09
C ASN A 28 -10.36 3.47 -14.41
N ASP A 29 -9.99 4.27 -13.41
CA ASP A 29 -9.37 5.57 -13.65
C ASP A 29 -7.90 5.41 -14.09
N PRO A 30 -7.50 5.97 -15.23
CA PRO A 30 -6.12 5.88 -15.71
C PRO A 30 -5.11 6.57 -14.79
N ASN A 31 -5.52 7.55 -13.98
CA ASN A 31 -4.66 8.28 -13.05
C ASN A 31 -4.26 7.44 -11.83
N ARG A 32 -4.95 6.31 -11.59
CA ARG A 32 -4.61 5.35 -10.54
C ARG A 32 -3.16 4.85 -10.65
N LYS A 33 -2.58 4.86 -11.86
CA LYS A 33 -1.18 4.50 -12.10
C LYS A 33 -0.18 5.38 -11.34
N GLU A 34 -0.56 6.57 -10.89
CA GLU A 34 0.33 7.47 -10.13
C GLU A 34 0.39 7.14 -8.63
N PHE A 35 -0.47 6.24 -8.16
CA PHE A 35 -0.65 5.95 -6.74
C PHE A 35 0.14 4.71 -6.33
N PHE A 36 0.73 4.80 -5.15
CA PHE A 36 0.99 3.63 -4.33
C PHE A 36 -0.35 3.12 -3.80
N GLU A 37 -0.53 1.80 -3.75
CA GLU A 37 -1.71 1.21 -3.13
C GLU A 37 -1.33 0.19 -2.07
N ILE A 38 -2.00 0.30 -0.94
CA ILE A 38 -2.04 -0.71 0.11
C ILE A 38 -3.44 -1.30 0.07
N VAL A 39 -3.54 -2.57 -0.33
CA VAL A 39 -4.79 -3.33 -0.34
C VAL A 39 -4.75 -4.29 0.82
N TRP A 40 -5.66 -4.14 1.77
CA TRP A 40 -5.77 -5.03 2.89
C TRP A 40 -7.03 -5.88 2.78
N LEU A 41 -6.88 -7.14 2.41
CA LEU A 41 -7.97 -8.10 2.48
C LEU A 41 -8.12 -8.65 3.88
N LYS A 42 -9.35 -8.71 4.38
CA LYS A 42 -9.68 -9.17 5.73
C LYS A 42 -10.47 -10.47 5.67
N ASN A 43 -9.92 -11.54 6.24
CA ASN A 43 -10.52 -12.88 6.20
C ASN A 43 -10.95 -13.33 4.79
N GLU A 44 -10.04 -13.22 3.82
CA GLU A 44 -10.29 -13.51 2.41
C GLU A 44 -9.26 -14.50 1.85
N ASN A 45 -9.58 -15.05 0.69
CA ASN A 45 -8.61 -15.78 -0.12
C ASN A 45 -7.61 -14.80 -0.74
N ALA A 46 -6.35 -15.24 -0.88
CA ALA A 46 -5.33 -14.50 -1.59
C ALA A 46 -5.78 -14.17 -3.04
N LEU A 47 -5.33 -13.03 -3.57
CA LEU A 47 -5.59 -12.58 -4.94
C LEU A 47 -4.64 -13.18 -5.96
N HIS A 48 -3.48 -13.69 -5.51
CA HIS A 48 -2.51 -14.35 -6.36
C HIS A 48 -2.76 -15.87 -6.39
N ALA A 49 -2.37 -16.51 -7.49
CA ALA A 49 -2.42 -17.96 -7.58
C ALA A 49 -1.45 -18.57 -6.58
N LEU A 50 -1.98 -19.26 -5.57
CA LEU A 50 -1.18 -20.10 -4.69
C LEU A 50 -0.77 -21.36 -5.47
N SER A 51 0.47 -21.82 -5.29
CA SER A 51 0.93 -23.04 -5.96
C SER A 51 0.05 -24.23 -5.55
N PRO A 52 -0.28 -25.16 -6.46
CA PRO A 52 -1.23 -26.26 -6.21
C PRO A 52 -0.81 -27.25 -5.09
N HIS A 53 0.36 -27.06 -4.47
CA HIS A 53 0.86 -27.85 -3.36
C HIS A 53 0.98 -27.09 -2.03
N SER A 54 0.54 -25.82 -1.97
CA SER A 54 0.45 -25.12 -0.68
C SER A 54 -0.87 -25.47 -0.01
N GLU A 55 -0.83 -26.31 1.01
CA GLU A 55 -1.94 -26.59 1.94
C GLU A 55 -2.32 -25.34 2.74
N ILE A 56 -2.91 -24.32 2.10
CA ILE A 56 -3.46 -23.15 2.79
C ILE A 56 -4.74 -22.70 2.07
N ASP A 57 -5.76 -23.55 2.10
CA ASP A 57 -7.18 -23.19 1.88
C ASP A 57 -7.78 -22.47 3.10
N SER A 58 -6.98 -21.62 3.77
CA SER A 58 -7.48 -20.82 4.89
C SER A 58 -7.50 -19.35 4.52
N LYS A 59 -8.71 -18.78 4.54
CA LYS A 59 -8.93 -17.34 4.55
C LYS A 59 -8.04 -16.68 5.59
N GLY A 60 -7.54 -15.50 5.26
CA GLY A 60 -6.63 -14.77 6.14
C GLY A 60 -6.64 -13.28 5.86
N ASP A 61 -5.84 -12.57 6.64
CA ASP A 61 -5.60 -11.15 6.46
C ASP A 61 -4.37 -10.97 5.58
N TRP A 62 -4.57 -10.40 4.39
CA TRP A 62 -3.54 -10.26 3.36
C TRP A 62 -3.31 -8.79 3.03
N ILE A 63 -2.05 -8.36 3.03
CA ILE A 63 -1.66 -7.04 2.55
C ILE A 63 -0.99 -7.18 1.19
N TYR A 64 -1.48 -6.43 0.20
CA TYR A 64 -0.83 -6.22 -1.08
C TYR A 64 -0.31 -4.78 -1.16
N LEU A 65 0.99 -4.64 -1.40
CA LEU A 65 1.67 -3.37 -1.63
C LEU A 65 1.97 -3.25 -3.11
N ILE A 66 1.30 -2.32 -3.78
CA ILE A 66 1.36 -2.16 -5.23
C ILE A 66 2.02 -0.82 -5.52
N PRO A 67 3.18 -0.80 -6.19
CA PRO A 67 3.83 0.45 -6.55
C PRO A 67 3.09 1.14 -7.70
N PRO A 68 3.37 2.44 -7.94
CA PRO A 68 2.90 3.15 -9.10
C PRO A 68 3.17 2.39 -10.41
N TYR A 69 2.30 2.59 -11.40
CA TYR A 69 2.30 1.98 -12.72
C TYR A 69 2.00 0.48 -12.77
N ARG A 70 1.81 -0.20 -11.63
CA ARG A 70 1.48 -1.64 -11.55
C ARG A 70 0.08 -1.96 -11.04
N VAL A 71 -0.73 -0.93 -10.84
CA VAL A 71 -2.07 -1.00 -10.24
C VAL A 71 -3.08 -1.91 -10.99
N HIS A 72 -2.85 -2.26 -12.25
CA HIS A 72 -3.81 -2.98 -13.10
C HIS A 72 -3.86 -4.51 -12.89
N GLN A 73 -3.04 -5.09 -11.99
CA GLN A 73 -2.80 -6.54 -12.00
C GLN A 73 -3.71 -7.39 -11.09
N LEU A 74 -4.45 -6.79 -10.15
CA LEU A 74 -5.22 -7.54 -9.15
C LEU A 74 -6.73 -7.28 -9.26
N ASN A 75 -7.53 -8.33 -9.34
CA ASN A 75 -8.99 -8.22 -9.27
C ASN A 75 -9.44 -8.09 -7.81
N LYS A 76 -9.84 -6.88 -7.43
CA LYS A 76 -10.20 -6.50 -6.06
C LYS A 76 -11.73 -6.40 -5.85
N VAL A 77 -12.51 -6.64 -6.90
CA VAL A 77 -13.96 -6.40 -6.90
C VAL A 77 -14.66 -7.39 -5.97
N GLY A 78 -15.52 -6.88 -5.07
CA GLY A 78 -16.36 -7.70 -4.19
C GLY A 78 -15.60 -8.40 -3.07
N LYS A 79 -14.37 -7.96 -2.77
CA LYS A 79 -13.55 -8.50 -1.68
C LYS A 79 -13.72 -7.71 -0.40
N THR A 80 -13.74 -8.41 0.73
CA THR A 80 -13.79 -7.79 2.05
C THR A 80 -12.42 -7.22 2.42
N GLY A 81 -12.35 -5.91 2.63
CA GLY A 81 -11.09 -5.28 2.99
C GLY A 81 -11.06 -3.77 2.80
N GLU A 82 -9.87 -3.20 2.91
CA GLU A 82 -9.60 -1.77 2.86
C GLU A 82 -8.58 -1.44 1.77
N LEU A 83 -8.66 -0.21 1.27
CA LEU A 83 -7.75 0.36 0.30
C LEU A 83 -7.25 1.71 0.80
N ILE A 84 -5.93 1.86 0.86
CA ILE A 84 -5.26 3.14 0.99
C ILE A 84 -4.48 3.38 -0.29
N SER A 85 -4.67 4.52 -0.93
CA SER A 85 -3.92 4.92 -2.11
C SER A 85 -3.37 6.31 -1.93
N PHE A 86 -2.09 6.53 -2.23
CA PHE A 86 -1.48 7.84 -2.10
C PHE A 86 -0.49 8.14 -3.22
N LYS A 87 -0.41 9.41 -3.63
CA LYS A 87 0.61 9.91 -4.57
C LYS A 87 1.94 10.09 -3.85
N ARG A 88 3.03 10.16 -4.63
CA ARG A 88 4.37 10.46 -4.12
C ARG A 88 4.43 11.77 -3.32
N SER A 89 3.61 12.76 -3.64
CA SER A 89 3.55 14.04 -2.90
C SER A 89 3.12 13.90 -1.43
N VAL A 90 2.47 12.79 -1.06
CA VAL A 90 2.18 12.49 0.34
C VAL A 90 3.46 12.23 1.13
N LEU A 91 4.50 11.72 0.47
CA LEU A 91 5.80 11.38 1.06
C LEU A 91 6.83 12.53 1.02
N GLU A 92 6.45 13.70 0.50
CA GLU A 92 7.34 14.86 0.46
C GLU A 92 7.71 15.33 1.87
N GLY A 93 9.00 15.55 2.11
CA GLY A 93 9.55 15.96 3.41
C GLY A 93 9.94 14.80 4.33
N GLU A 94 9.66 13.55 3.95
CA GLU A 94 10.08 12.39 4.70
C GLU A 94 11.59 12.13 4.60
N ASP A 95 12.13 11.46 5.61
CA ASP A 95 13.54 11.10 5.68
C ASP A 95 13.92 10.03 4.64
N LYS A 96 15.18 10.06 4.19
CA LYS A 96 15.68 9.17 3.14
C LYS A 96 15.56 7.69 3.53
N GLU A 97 15.79 7.37 4.80
CA GLU A 97 15.76 5.99 5.31
C GLU A 97 14.35 5.41 5.18
N PHE A 98 13.33 6.13 5.66
CA PHE A 98 11.93 5.77 5.51
C PHE A 98 11.52 5.60 4.04
N LEU A 99 11.93 6.53 3.16
CA LEU A 99 11.60 6.42 1.74
C LEU A 99 12.17 5.15 1.12
N LEU A 100 13.39 4.76 1.50
CA LEU A 100 14.00 3.54 0.98
C LEU A 100 13.33 2.29 1.50
N ASP A 101 12.95 2.25 2.77
CA ASP A 101 12.19 1.14 3.33
C ASP A 101 10.85 1.00 2.63
N LEU A 102 10.17 2.12 2.37
CA LEU A 102 8.95 2.14 1.56
C LEU A 102 9.21 1.54 0.17
N PHE A 103 10.22 2.03 -0.57
CA PHE A 103 10.52 1.50 -1.90
C PHE A 103 10.87 0.01 -1.86
N LYS A 104 11.63 -0.43 -0.86
CA LYS A 104 11.98 -1.84 -0.62
C LYS A 104 10.72 -2.67 -0.44
N ILE A 105 9.84 -2.31 0.51
CA ILE A 105 8.67 -3.14 0.81
C ILE A 105 7.65 -3.17 -0.33
N PHE A 106 7.58 -2.16 -1.19
CA PHE A 106 6.68 -2.15 -2.35
C PHE A 106 7.23 -2.90 -3.57
N ASN A 107 8.55 -3.12 -3.69
CA ASN A 107 9.18 -3.66 -4.91
C ASN A 107 9.77 -5.08 -4.80
N VAL A 108 9.56 -5.81 -3.70
CA VAL A 108 10.26 -7.08 -3.46
C VAL A 108 10.01 -8.17 -4.51
N GLN A 109 8.78 -8.35 -5.01
CA GLN A 109 8.46 -9.43 -5.96
C GLN A 109 8.29 -8.92 -7.40
N GLY A 110 8.86 -7.76 -7.74
CA GLY A 110 8.88 -7.22 -9.11
C GLY A 110 7.54 -6.72 -9.65
N GLU A 111 6.39 -7.11 -9.08
CA GLU A 111 5.06 -6.69 -9.52
C GLU A 111 4.25 -6.02 -8.39
N PHE A 112 4.12 -6.71 -7.28
CA PHE A 112 3.59 -6.21 -6.01
C PHE A 112 4.35 -6.91 -4.89
N SER A 113 4.08 -6.55 -3.64
CA SER A 113 4.49 -7.37 -2.51
C SER A 113 3.28 -7.86 -1.74
N CYS A 114 3.28 -9.14 -1.36
CA CYS A 114 2.23 -9.74 -0.55
C CYS A 114 2.76 -10.09 0.84
N LEU A 115 1.98 -9.81 1.87
CA LEU A 115 2.23 -10.19 3.26
C LEU A 115 0.98 -10.90 3.81
N ARG A 116 1.18 -11.98 4.55
CA ARG A 116 0.10 -12.59 5.34
C ARG A 116 0.26 -12.14 6.78
N LEU A 117 -0.77 -11.52 7.34
CA LEU A 117 -0.72 -11.03 8.71
C LEU A 117 -1.12 -12.13 9.70
N ASP A 118 -0.44 -12.17 10.84
CA ASP A 118 -0.96 -12.84 12.03
C ASP A 118 -2.08 -12.01 12.68
N LYS A 119 -2.79 -12.61 13.64
CA LYS A 119 -3.95 -11.99 14.30
C LYS A 119 -3.60 -10.76 15.14
N GLU A 120 -2.43 -10.75 15.77
CA GLU A 120 -1.98 -9.66 16.64
C GLU A 120 -1.62 -8.45 15.78
N THR A 121 -0.77 -8.67 14.77
CA THR A 121 -0.38 -7.67 13.77
C THR A 121 -1.61 -7.08 13.05
N ALA A 122 -2.56 -7.93 12.65
CA ALA A 122 -3.79 -7.47 12.02
C ALA A 122 -4.62 -6.56 12.94
N LYS A 123 -4.70 -6.88 14.23
CA LYS A 123 -5.42 -6.05 15.23
C LYS A 123 -4.74 -4.69 15.45
N GLU A 124 -3.42 -4.66 15.49
CA GLU A 124 -2.65 -3.43 15.64
C GLU A 124 -2.81 -2.52 14.41
N LEU A 125 -2.64 -3.07 13.21
CA LEU A 125 -2.88 -2.35 11.96
C LEU A 125 -4.33 -1.87 11.84
N ALA A 126 -5.30 -2.64 12.34
CA ALA A 126 -6.72 -2.24 12.33
C ALA A 126 -6.92 -0.98 13.17
N SER A 127 -6.28 -0.93 14.34
CA SER A 127 -6.34 0.22 15.24
C SER A 127 -5.77 1.48 14.57
N ILE A 128 -4.62 1.35 13.91
CA ILE A 128 -4.00 2.45 13.17
C ILE A 128 -4.89 2.86 11.98
N TYR A 129 -5.38 1.91 11.20
CA TYR A 129 -6.27 2.17 10.07
C TYR A 129 -7.52 2.95 10.50
N SER A 130 -8.17 2.55 11.60
CA SER A 130 -9.34 3.26 12.12
C SER A 130 -9.02 4.70 12.49
N LEU A 131 -7.83 4.99 13.01
CA LEU A 131 -7.40 6.39 13.26
C LEU A 131 -7.27 7.16 11.94
N ILE A 132 -6.65 6.57 10.91
CA ILE A 132 -6.50 7.21 9.60
C ILE A 132 -7.89 7.46 8.99
N GLU A 133 -8.77 6.46 8.98
CA GLU A 133 -10.11 6.57 8.42
C GLU A 133 -10.94 7.63 9.15
N ASN A 134 -10.93 7.64 10.48
CA ASN A 134 -11.64 8.63 11.27
C ASN A 134 -11.15 10.05 10.97
N GLU A 135 -9.84 10.27 10.82
CA GLU A 135 -9.30 11.57 10.45
C GLU A 135 -9.68 11.97 9.02
N TYR A 136 -9.61 11.02 8.07
CA TYR A 136 -9.93 11.23 6.67
C TYR A 136 -11.41 11.58 6.42
N GLN A 137 -12.32 11.11 7.28
CA GLN A 137 -13.75 11.44 7.19
C GLN A 137 -14.11 12.78 7.85
N LYS A 138 -13.19 13.43 8.59
CA LYS A 138 -13.46 14.75 9.18
C LYS A 138 -13.54 15.82 8.09
N PRO A 139 -14.42 16.83 8.26
CA PRO A 139 -14.55 17.94 7.29
C PRO A 139 -13.24 18.72 7.08
N GLU A 140 -12.43 18.82 8.13
CA GLU A 140 -11.14 19.51 8.11
C GLU A 140 -10.06 18.72 7.33
N ASN A 141 -10.22 17.39 7.23
CA ASN A 141 -9.34 16.45 6.51
C ASN A 141 -7.85 16.81 6.68
N ASN A 142 -7.37 16.80 7.93
CA ASN A 142 -6.03 17.28 8.25
C ASN A 142 -4.95 16.34 7.66
N LEU A 143 -4.48 16.68 6.47
CA LEU A 143 -3.54 15.88 5.71
C LEU A 143 -2.22 15.64 6.47
N ILE A 144 -1.83 16.54 7.38
CA ILE A 144 -0.62 16.36 8.20
C ILE A 144 -0.81 15.20 9.18
N ILE A 145 -1.96 15.14 9.86
CA ILE A 145 -2.29 14.04 10.78
C ILE A 145 -2.39 12.73 10.00
N ILE A 146 -3.05 12.74 8.85
CA ILE A 146 -3.21 11.57 7.99
C ILE A 146 -1.85 11.06 7.50
N LYS A 147 -0.95 11.96 7.07
CA LYS A 147 0.45 11.62 6.69
C LYS A 147 1.18 10.95 7.84
N ALA A 148 1.11 11.51 9.05
CA ALA A 148 1.76 10.95 10.23
C ALA A 148 1.24 9.55 10.57
N LEU A 149 -0.08 9.35 10.58
CA LEU A 149 -0.69 8.06 10.85
C LEU A 149 -0.38 7.04 9.74
N LEU A 150 -0.36 7.47 8.48
CA LEU A 150 0.05 6.63 7.35
C LEU A 150 1.53 6.21 7.47
N LYS A 151 2.42 7.12 7.90
CA LYS A 151 3.82 6.78 8.18
C LYS A 151 3.92 5.69 9.23
N VAL A 152 3.20 5.82 10.34
CA VAL A 152 3.15 4.78 11.39
C VAL A 152 2.64 3.44 10.82
N PHE A 153 1.59 3.47 10.00
CA PHE A 153 1.05 2.28 9.35
C PHE A 153 2.09 1.59 8.45
N ILE A 154 2.80 2.37 7.61
CA ILE A 154 3.84 1.86 6.70
C ILE A 154 5.02 1.31 7.51
N LEU A 155 5.50 2.02 8.53
CA LEU A 155 6.59 1.53 9.38
C LEU A 155 6.25 0.19 10.04
N LYS A 156 4.99 -0.01 10.47
CA LYS A 156 4.56 -1.29 11.02
C LYS A 156 4.60 -2.39 9.95
N LEU A 157 4.21 -2.09 8.72
CA LEU A 157 4.33 -3.05 7.60
C LEU A 157 5.79 -3.37 7.27
N VAL A 158 6.69 -2.38 7.35
CA VAL A 158 8.15 -2.61 7.22
C VAL A 158 8.61 -3.61 8.28
N GLN A 159 8.27 -3.38 9.55
CA GLN A 159 8.64 -4.29 10.65
C GLN A 159 8.14 -5.72 10.44
N VAL A 160 6.86 -5.89 10.11
CA VAL A 160 6.25 -7.20 9.84
C VAL A 160 7.01 -7.92 8.72
N LYS A 161 7.30 -7.18 7.65
CA LYS A 161 8.05 -7.71 6.53
C LYS A 161 9.47 -8.10 6.93
N GLU A 162 10.21 -7.25 7.65
CA GLU A 162 11.58 -7.58 8.07
C GLU A 162 11.65 -8.83 8.94
N HIS A 163 10.63 -9.09 9.76
CA HIS A 163 10.52 -10.36 10.49
C HIS A 163 10.39 -11.56 9.53
N ASP A 164 9.60 -11.47 8.46
CA ASP A 164 9.50 -12.50 7.42
C ASP A 164 10.81 -12.70 6.62
N PHE A 165 11.65 -11.65 6.48
CA PHE A 165 12.89 -11.65 5.69
C PHE A 165 14.18 -11.98 6.49
N THR A 166 14.08 -12.35 7.77
CA THR A 166 15.27 -12.81 8.54
C THR A 166 15.89 -14.12 8.03
N SER A 167 15.35 -14.70 6.95
CA SER A 167 15.98 -15.78 6.19
C SER A 167 16.33 -15.33 4.76
N GLN A 168 17.60 -14.92 4.56
CA GLN A 168 18.30 -14.67 3.29
C GLN A 168 17.80 -13.49 2.42
N ASP A 169 18.68 -12.53 2.09
CA ASP A 169 19.29 -12.43 0.76
C ASP A 169 20.29 -11.25 0.66
N ILE A 170 21.59 -11.54 0.51
CA ILE A 170 22.67 -10.55 0.29
C ILE A 170 22.36 -9.66 -0.94
N ASN A 171 21.58 -10.18 -1.88
CA ASN A 171 21.19 -9.48 -3.09
C ASN A 171 20.26 -8.28 -2.83
N GLN A 172 19.38 -8.35 -1.82
CA GLN A 172 18.49 -7.23 -1.50
C GLN A 172 19.24 -6.02 -0.94
N LYS A 173 20.28 -6.25 -0.12
CA LYS A 173 21.17 -5.18 0.35
C LYS A 173 21.89 -4.49 -0.81
N ARG A 174 22.34 -5.26 -1.80
CA ARG A 174 22.98 -4.72 -3.01
C ARG A 174 22.01 -3.93 -3.90
N VAL A 175 20.76 -4.38 -4.01
CA VAL A 175 19.70 -3.62 -4.72
C VAL A 175 19.40 -2.30 -4.00
N TYR A 176 19.38 -2.30 -2.67
CA TYR A 176 19.24 -1.07 -1.88
C TYR A 176 20.41 -0.10 -2.12
N GLU A 177 21.65 -0.59 -2.02
CA GLU A 177 22.85 0.21 -2.30
C GLU A 177 22.83 0.75 -3.74
N PHE A 178 22.36 -0.04 -4.70
CA PHE A 178 22.19 0.37 -6.08
C PHE A 178 21.14 1.48 -6.25
N LEU A 179 19.95 1.34 -5.65
CA LEU A 179 18.90 2.36 -5.70
C LEU A 179 19.38 3.67 -5.06
N MET A 180 20.12 3.58 -3.96
CA MET A 180 20.73 4.73 -3.30
C MET A 180 21.79 5.43 -4.15
N LEU A 181 22.63 4.66 -4.84
CA LEU A 181 23.60 5.19 -5.78
C LEU A 181 22.90 5.88 -6.96
N LEU A 182 21.83 5.28 -7.49
CA LEU A 182 21.07 5.84 -8.59
C LEU A 182 20.43 7.17 -8.18
N GLU A 183 19.69 7.23 -7.08
CA GLU A 183 19.09 8.48 -6.57
C GLU A 183 20.14 9.56 -6.28
N SER A 184 21.29 9.19 -5.70
CA SER A 184 22.36 10.15 -5.36
C SER A 184 23.08 10.72 -6.58
N ASN A 185 23.04 10.02 -7.72
CA ASN A 185 23.72 10.42 -8.96
C ASN A 185 22.74 10.77 -10.08
N TYR A 186 21.43 10.75 -9.83
CA TYR A 186 20.42 11.08 -10.83
C TYR A 186 20.48 12.58 -11.14
N GLN A 187 21.06 12.94 -12.29
CA GLN A 187 21.04 14.32 -12.75
C GLN A 187 19.74 14.59 -13.50
N GLN A 188 18.89 15.45 -12.93
CA GLN A 188 17.79 16.05 -13.68
C GLN A 188 18.38 16.96 -14.75
N ILE A 189 18.43 16.48 -16.00
CA ILE A 189 18.61 17.36 -17.15
C ILE A 189 17.35 18.25 -17.20
N ARG A 190 17.56 19.54 -16.94
CA ARG A 190 16.55 20.60 -17.14
C ARG A 190 16.46 20.97 -18.60
#